data_AF-A0A514LLS1-F1
#
_entry.id   AF-A0A514LLS1-F1
#
_cell.length_a   1.000
_cell.length_b   1.000
_cell.length_c   1.000
_cell.angle_alpha   90.00
_cell.angle_beta   90.00
_cell.angle_gamma   90.00
#
_symmetry.space_group_name_H-M   'P 1'
#
loop_
_entity.id
_entity.type
_entity.pdbx_description
1 polymer ?
#
loop_
_entity_poly.entity_id
_entity_poly.type
_entity_poly.pdbx_seq_one_letter_code
_entity_poly.pdbx_strand_id
1 'polypeptide(L)'
;MIYLGHEHLSLYKQFEEKGGSLVLGFAIILGIVIVVTLLVWFAGYSVLLKFVTRMETRWQRITHLLSRVEQSTNDFLAILDQHGKLPTGTTESLEKVMEDMQDPANERGDQLHAFGILNDRMTFLFEQLDDDEDLNDPELTEISEDLNTTLTLLETASQSYNHAVEKYNKSLTVIPTKYVANVHQFKPQLMLDETVHRLSSSDHAI
;
A
#
# COMPACT_ATOMS: atom_id res chain seq x y z
N MET A 1 -80.68 11.30 -28.52
CA MET A 1 -79.42 12.06 -28.35
C MET A 1 -78.65 11.56 -27.13
N ILE A 2 -78.41 10.24 -26.99
CA ILE A 2 -77.72 9.62 -25.82
C ILE A 2 -76.62 8.62 -26.24
N TYR A 3 -76.55 8.21 -27.50
CA TYR A 3 -75.60 7.16 -27.94
C TYR A 3 -74.18 7.65 -28.28
N LEU A 4 -73.93 8.96 -28.39
CA LEU A 4 -72.61 9.51 -28.75
C LEU A 4 -71.66 9.73 -27.55
N GLY A 5 -72.13 9.56 -26.31
CA GLY A 5 -71.32 9.81 -25.10
C GLY A 5 -70.59 8.58 -24.55
N HIS A 6 -70.95 7.36 -24.97
CA HIS A 6 -70.46 6.13 -24.33
C HIS A 6 -69.16 5.59 -24.95
N GLU A 7 -68.92 5.80 -26.26
CA GLU A 7 -67.67 5.38 -26.92
C GLU A 7 -66.48 6.28 -26.59
N HIS A 8 -66.71 7.58 -26.36
CA HIS A 8 -65.62 8.48 -25.99
C HIS A 8 -65.08 8.18 -24.58
N LEU A 9 -65.95 7.72 -23.66
CA LEU A 9 -65.56 7.39 -22.28
C LEU A 9 -64.71 6.10 -22.17
N SER A 10 -64.89 5.14 -23.08
CA SER A 10 -64.12 3.88 -23.06
C SER A 10 -62.68 4.06 -23.55
N LEU A 11 -62.45 4.98 -24.50
CA LEU A 11 -61.11 5.34 -24.96
C LEU A 11 -60.28 6.05 -23.87
N TYR A 12 -60.88 6.94 -23.07
CA TYR A 12 -60.19 7.58 -21.95
C TYR A 12 -59.78 6.58 -20.86
N LYS A 13 -60.68 5.67 -20.47
CA LYS A 13 -60.36 4.60 -19.51
C LYS A 13 -59.23 3.69 -19.99
N GLN A 14 -59.24 3.34 -21.29
CA GLN A 14 -58.19 2.49 -21.87
C GLN A 14 -56.82 3.16 -21.93
N PHE A 15 -56.76 4.49 -22.07
CA PHE A 15 -55.52 5.27 -22.01
C PHE A 15 -54.99 5.43 -20.57
N GLU A 16 -55.87 5.64 -19.59
CA GLU A 16 -55.51 5.73 -18.17
C GLU A 16 -54.99 4.37 -17.64
N GLU A 17 -55.61 3.26 -18.05
CA GLU A 17 -55.20 1.91 -17.68
C GLU A 17 -53.85 1.52 -18.32
N LYS A 18 -53.64 1.84 -19.61
CA LYS A 18 -52.35 1.61 -20.28
C LYS A 18 -51.24 2.54 -19.74
N GLY A 19 -51.55 3.82 -19.49
CA GLY A 19 -50.63 4.79 -18.89
C GLY A 19 -50.19 4.38 -17.48
N GLY A 20 -51.13 3.94 -16.64
CA GLY A 20 -50.85 3.41 -15.30
C GLY A 20 -49.97 2.16 -15.33
N SER A 21 -50.20 1.25 -16.27
CA SER A 21 -49.36 0.03 -16.42
C SER A 21 -47.90 0.35 -16.83
N LEU A 22 -47.69 1.35 -17.68
CA LEU A 22 -46.36 1.81 -18.10
C LEU A 22 -45.61 2.51 -16.96
N VAL A 23 -46.30 3.35 -16.19
CA VAL A 23 -45.72 4.03 -15.02
C VAL A 23 -45.36 3.02 -13.93
N LEU A 24 -46.22 2.02 -13.68
CA LEU A 24 -45.95 0.94 -12.72
C LEU A 24 -44.76 0.08 -13.18
N GLY A 25 -44.70 -0.27 -14.47
CA GLY A 25 -43.58 -0.99 -15.06
C GLY A 25 -42.25 -0.22 -14.95
N PHE A 26 -42.27 1.08 -15.24
CA PHE A 26 -41.10 1.95 -15.10
C PHE A 26 -40.63 2.03 -13.64
N ALA A 27 -41.55 2.19 -12.67
CA ALA A 27 -41.21 2.23 -11.25
C ALA A 27 -40.58 0.92 -10.76
N ILE A 28 -41.08 -0.24 -11.23
CA ILE A 28 -40.51 -1.55 -10.91
C ILE A 28 -39.10 -1.69 -11.50
N ILE A 29 -38.91 -1.33 -12.77
CA ILE A 29 -37.58 -1.35 -13.42
C ILE A 29 -36.61 -0.44 -12.68
N LEU A 30 -37.02 0.77 -12.33
CA LEU A 30 -36.20 1.72 -11.58
C LEU A 30 -35.83 1.16 -10.19
N GLY A 31 -36.79 0.57 -9.48
CA GLY A 31 -36.55 -0.07 -8.19
C GLY A 31 -35.52 -1.21 -8.28
N ILE A 32 -35.64 -2.07 -9.29
CA ILE A 32 -34.67 -3.16 -9.54
C ILE A 32 -33.28 -2.59 -9.84
N VAL A 33 -33.19 -1.57 -10.70
CA VAL A 33 -31.91 -0.92 -11.04
C VAL A 33 -31.24 -0.34 -9.80
N ILE A 34 -32.00 0.32 -8.91
CA ILE A 34 -31.49 0.87 -7.66
C ILE A 34 -30.94 -0.26 -6.77
N VAL A 35 -31.72 -1.33 -6.56
CA VAL A 35 -31.31 -2.46 -5.72
C VAL A 35 -30.04 -3.12 -6.27
N VAL A 36 -29.98 -3.39 -7.58
CA VAL A 36 -28.79 -3.98 -8.21
C VAL A 36 -27.57 -3.06 -8.07
N THR A 37 -27.75 -1.75 -8.26
CA THR A 37 -26.66 -0.77 -8.11
C THR A 37 -26.12 -0.76 -6.69
N LEU A 38 -26.99 -0.78 -5.67
CA LEU A 38 -26.57 -0.85 -4.27
C LEU A 38 -25.82 -2.14 -3.95
N LEU A 39 -26.29 -3.30 -4.43
CA LEU A 39 -25.60 -4.57 -4.22
C LEU A 39 -24.19 -4.57 -4.81
N VAL A 40 -24.05 -4.06 -6.04
CA VAL A 40 -22.75 -3.90 -6.71
C VAL A 40 -21.84 -2.92 -5.94
N TRP A 41 -22.41 -1.85 -5.39
CA TRP A 41 -21.70 -0.87 -4.57
C TRP A 41 -21.11 -1.50 -3.30
N PHE A 42 -21.94 -2.21 -2.52
CA PHE A 42 -21.51 -2.87 -1.28
C PHE A 42 -20.44 -3.95 -1.55
N ALA A 43 -20.59 -4.70 -2.64
CA ALA A 43 -19.58 -5.67 -3.05
C ALA A 43 -18.25 -4.99 -3.40
N GLY A 44 -18.27 -3.91 -4.18
CA GLY A 44 -17.08 -3.14 -4.53
C GLY A 44 -16.37 -2.55 -3.31
N TYR A 45 -17.12 -1.93 -2.39
CA TYR A 45 -16.57 -1.40 -1.14
C TYR A 45 -15.91 -2.48 -0.29
N SER A 46 -16.56 -3.64 -0.13
CA SER A 46 -16.03 -4.76 0.65
C SER A 46 -14.73 -5.32 0.06
N VAL A 47 -14.63 -5.36 -1.27
CA VAL A 47 -13.40 -5.79 -1.96
C VAL A 47 -12.27 -4.79 -1.74
N LEU A 48 -12.54 -3.49 -1.85
CA LEU A 48 -11.55 -2.44 -1.59
C LEU A 48 -11.03 -2.49 -0.17
N LEU A 49 -11.94 -2.61 0.80
CA LEU A 49 -11.57 -2.69 2.20
C LEU A 49 -10.65 -3.88 2.47
N LYS A 50 -10.90 -5.04 1.84
CA LYS A 50 -10.00 -6.20 1.93
C LYS A 50 -8.59 -5.92 1.41
N PHE A 51 -8.45 -5.15 0.32
CA PHE A 51 -7.14 -4.78 -0.19
C PHE A 51 -6.42 -3.81 0.76
N VAL A 52 -7.12 -2.79 1.25
CA VAL A 52 -6.58 -1.84 2.24
C VAL A 52 -6.13 -2.56 3.50
N THR A 53 -6.97 -3.43 4.07
CA THR A 53 -6.61 -4.19 5.28
C THR A 53 -5.39 -5.08 5.05
N ARG A 54 -5.28 -5.76 3.89
CA ARG A 54 -4.10 -6.59 3.58
C ARG A 54 -2.83 -5.78 3.45
N MET A 55 -2.91 -4.62 2.79
CA MET A 55 -1.80 -3.69 2.66
C MET A 55 -1.37 -3.18 4.04
N GLU A 56 -2.33 -2.83 4.91
CA GLU A 56 -2.05 -2.35 6.26
C GLU A 56 -1.42 -3.41 7.16
N THR A 57 -1.94 -4.64 7.15
CA THR A 57 -1.36 -5.75 7.92
C THR A 57 0.07 -6.05 7.48
N ARG A 58 0.37 -5.95 6.17
CA ARG A 58 1.74 -6.10 5.66
C ARG A 58 2.63 -4.97 6.13
N TRP A 59 2.12 -3.73 6.10
CA TRP A 59 2.83 -2.56 6.56
C TRP A 59 3.18 -2.63 8.05
N GLN A 60 2.23 -3.02 8.90
CA GLN A 60 2.48 -3.20 10.34
C GLN A 60 3.64 -4.17 10.61
N ARG A 61 3.75 -5.25 9.82
CA ARG A 61 4.87 -6.18 9.91
C ARG A 61 6.20 -5.53 9.51
N ILE A 62 6.19 -4.72 8.45
CA ILE A 62 7.38 -3.96 8.02
C ILE A 62 7.80 -2.98 9.12
N THR A 63 6.88 -2.22 9.71
CA THR A 63 7.23 -1.26 10.78
C THR A 63 7.98 -1.92 11.92
N HIS A 64 7.55 -3.09 12.40
CA HIS A 64 8.29 -3.81 13.43
C HIS A 64 9.68 -4.29 12.97
N LEU A 65 9.80 -4.69 11.70
CA LEU A 65 11.07 -5.11 11.12
C LEU A 65 12.03 -3.92 10.93
N LEU A 66 11.53 -2.74 10.54
CA LEU A 66 12.34 -1.51 10.47
C LEU A 66 12.95 -1.21 11.83
N SER A 67 12.13 -1.21 12.90
CA SER A 67 12.63 -1.02 14.28
C SER A 67 13.62 -2.09 14.71
N ARG A 68 13.43 -3.35 14.29
CA ARG A 68 14.40 -4.42 14.57
C ARG A 68 15.73 -4.19 13.82
N VAL A 69 15.67 -3.79 12.56
CA VAL A 69 16.87 -3.49 11.75
C VAL A 69 17.65 -2.34 12.38
N GLU A 70 16.99 -1.26 12.76
CA GLU A 70 17.64 -0.13 13.45
C GLU A 70 18.34 -0.58 14.74
N GLN A 71 17.62 -1.34 15.59
CA GLN A 71 18.20 -1.88 16.82
C GLN A 71 19.42 -2.76 16.53
N SER A 72 19.28 -3.78 15.68
CA SER A 72 20.36 -4.71 15.35
C SER A 72 21.53 -4.01 14.66
N THR A 73 21.27 -2.95 13.89
CA THR A 73 22.32 -2.09 13.28
C THR A 73 23.10 -1.37 14.38
N ASN A 74 22.42 -0.72 15.32
CA ASN A 74 23.08 -0.04 16.44
C ASN A 74 23.91 -1.01 17.30
N ASP A 75 23.37 -2.19 17.59
CA ASP A 75 24.07 -3.23 18.35
C ASP A 75 25.34 -3.71 17.61
N PHE A 76 25.23 -3.96 16.29
CA PHE A 76 26.37 -4.31 15.44
C PHE A 76 27.44 -3.21 15.39
N LEU A 77 27.04 -1.94 15.19
CA LEU A 77 27.96 -0.81 15.15
C LEU A 77 28.70 -0.62 16.48
N ALA A 78 28.02 -0.86 17.61
CA ALA A 78 28.63 -0.78 18.93
C ALA A 78 29.71 -1.86 19.15
N ILE A 79 29.50 -3.08 18.61
CA ILE A 79 30.52 -4.14 18.67
C ILE A 79 31.69 -3.79 17.74
N LEU A 80 31.43 -3.28 16.52
CA LEU A 80 32.50 -2.83 15.63
C LEU A 80 33.35 -1.69 16.19
N ASP A 81 32.74 -0.76 16.92
CA ASP A 81 33.46 0.34 17.58
C ASP A 81 34.38 -0.18 18.70
N GLN A 82 33.94 -1.18 19.47
CA GLN A 82 34.76 -1.83 20.50
C GLN A 82 36.04 -2.46 19.92
N HIS A 83 35.96 -2.99 18.70
CA HIS A 83 37.11 -3.53 17.96
C HIS A 83 37.91 -2.46 17.20
N GLY A 84 37.49 -1.20 17.23
CA GLY A 84 38.15 -0.09 16.53
C GLY A 84 38.07 -0.20 15.00
N LYS A 85 37.06 -0.91 14.49
CA LYS A 85 36.92 -1.26 13.07
C LYS A 85 35.76 -0.53 12.39
N LEU A 86 35.08 0.32 13.15
CA LEU A 86 34.06 1.22 12.66
C LEU A 86 34.70 2.33 11.80
N PRO A 87 34.40 2.43 10.49
CA PRO A 87 34.96 3.48 9.66
C PRO A 87 34.49 4.86 10.10
N THR A 88 35.38 5.86 10.01
CA THR A 88 35.07 7.23 10.42
C THR A 88 33.92 7.82 9.59
N GLY A 89 32.91 8.37 10.24
CA GLY A 89 31.74 8.98 9.59
C GLY A 89 30.61 8.01 9.25
N THR A 90 30.80 6.69 9.44
CA THR A 90 29.76 5.69 9.18
C THR A 90 28.53 5.93 10.07
N THR A 91 28.71 6.14 11.37
CA THR A 91 27.60 6.35 12.32
C THR A 91 26.72 7.53 11.96
N GLU A 92 27.31 8.71 11.70
CA GLU A 92 26.52 9.90 11.33
C GLU A 92 25.74 9.68 10.02
N SER A 93 26.35 8.95 9.09
CA SER A 93 25.72 8.65 7.81
C SER A 93 24.59 7.62 7.92
N LEU A 94 24.70 6.65 8.83
CA LEU A 94 23.68 5.63 9.09
C LEU A 94 22.57 6.14 9.99
N GLU A 95 22.88 7.02 10.95
CA GLU A 95 21.91 7.63 11.85
C GLU A 95 20.82 8.37 11.08
N LYS A 96 21.22 9.20 10.09
CA LYS A 96 20.27 9.90 9.21
C LYS A 96 19.40 8.94 8.40
N VAL A 97 19.99 7.86 7.88
CA VAL A 97 19.25 6.85 7.12
C VAL A 97 18.26 6.11 8.01
N MET A 98 18.64 5.79 9.25
CA MET A 98 17.74 5.15 10.21
C MET A 98 16.64 6.10 10.69
N GLU A 99 16.93 7.40 10.86
CA GLU A 99 15.93 8.44 11.15
C GLU A 99 14.88 8.50 10.02
N ASP A 100 15.31 8.63 8.77
CA ASP A 100 14.42 8.65 7.59
C ASP A 100 13.60 7.35 7.46
N MET A 101 14.20 6.22 7.82
CA MET A 101 13.56 4.90 7.81
C MET A 101 12.43 4.79 8.84
N GLN A 102 12.53 5.48 9.99
CA GLN A 102 11.55 5.41 11.08
C GLN A 102 10.58 6.58 11.12
N ASP A 103 10.86 7.68 10.43
CA ASP A 103 10.06 8.89 10.54
C ASP A 103 8.60 8.64 10.10
N PRO A 104 7.61 8.72 11.02
CA PRO A 104 6.21 8.55 10.67
C PRO A 104 5.66 9.67 9.77
N ALA A 105 6.37 10.80 9.63
CA ALA A 105 6.05 11.86 8.69
C ALA A 105 6.40 11.50 7.24
N ASN A 106 7.34 10.57 7.02
CA ASN A 106 7.74 10.11 5.70
C ASN A 106 6.66 9.22 5.06
N GLU A 107 6.55 9.27 3.74
CA GLU A 107 5.73 8.31 3.01
C GLU A 107 6.32 6.90 3.20
N ARG A 108 5.46 5.87 3.21
CA ARG A 108 5.87 4.47 3.39
C ARG A 108 6.97 4.04 2.41
N GLY A 109 6.89 4.56 1.18
CA GLY A 109 7.87 4.29 0.14
C GLY A 109 9.21 4.99 0.36
N ASP A 110 9.23 6.14 1.04
CA ASP A 110 10.45 6.86 1.41
C ASP A 110 11.17 6.14 2.57
N GLN A 111 10.41 5.65 3.55
CA GLN A 111 10.96 4.79 4.62
C GLN A 111 11.61 3.52 4.06
N LEU A 112 10.96 2.88 3.09
CA LEU A 112 11.51 1.70 2.42
C LEU A 112 12.71 2.03 1.52
N HIS A 113 12.79 3.25 0.97
CA HIS A 113 13.96 3.71 0.23
C HIS A 113 15.16 3.91 1.16
N ALA A 114 14.95 4.54 2.32
CA ALA A 114 15.97 4.66 3.36
C ALA A 114 16.46 3.28 3.82
N PHE A 115 15.56 2.31 3.99
CA PHE A 115 15.94 0.92 4.22
C PHE A 115 16.84 0.35 3.10
N GLY A 116 16.55 0.60 1.83
CA GLY A 116 17.40 0.17 0.72
C GLY A 116 18.83 0.71 0.83
N ILE A 117 18.97 2.01 1.13
CA ILE A 117 20.27 2.64 1.36
C ILE A 117 21.00 2.00 2.56
N LEU A 118 20.29 1.72 3.65
CA LEU A 118 20.85 1.05 4.82
C LEU A 118 21.35 -0.36 4.47
N ASN A 119 20.52 -1.14 3.78
CA ASN A 119 20.83 -2.51 3.37
C ASN A 119 22.09 -2.58 2.51
N ASP A 120 22.25 -1.68 1.54
CA ASP A 120 23.44 -1.62 0.68
C ASP A 120 24.71 -1.30 1.49
N ARG A 121 24.61 -0.35 2.43
CA ARG A 121 25.72 0.02 3.32
C ARG A 121 26.10 -1.13 4.26
N MET A 122 25.11 -1.83 4.80
CA MET A 122 25.33 -2.99 5.65
C MET A 122 25.99 -4.14 4.89
N THR A 123 25.56 -4.38 3.65
CA THR A 123 26.20 -5.37 2.77
C THR A 123 27.66 -5.04 2.54
N PHE A 124 27.99 -3.79 2.23
CA PHE A 124 29.38 -3.34 2.09
C PHE A 124 30.19 -3.51 3.38
N LEU A 125 29.60 -3.23 4.55
CA LEU A 125 30.27 -3.46 5.84
C LEU A 125 30.53 -4.96 6.07
N PHE A 126 29.57 -5.84 5.80
CA PHE A 126 29.78 -7.28 5.93
C PHE A 126 30.91 -7.79 5.01
N GLU A 127 30.93 -7.34 3.76
CA GLU A 127 32.02 -7.67 2.82
C GLU A 127 33.39 -7.23 3.35
N GLN A 128 33.48 -6.04 3.96
CA GLN A 128 34.73 -5.55 4.54
C GLN A 128 35.20 -6.37 5.74
N LEU A 129 34.28 -6.93 6.53
CA LEU A 129 34.61 -7.72 7.71
C LEU A 129 34.99 -9.15 7.35
N ASP A 130 34.35 -9.73 6.33
CA ASP A 130 34.69 -11.07 5.81
C ASP A 130 36.16 -11.15 5.31
N ASP A 131 36.70 -10.02 4.85
CA ASP A 131 38.11 -9.89 4.42
C ASP A 131 39.10 -9.71 5.59
N ASP A 132 38.65 -9.52 6.84
CA ASP A 132 39.47 -9.20 8.01
C ASP A 132 39.74 -10.43 8.90
N GLU A 133 40.82 -11.16 8.62
CA GLU A 133 41.21 -12.38 9.36
C GLU A 133 41.45 -12.16 10.88
N ASP A 134 41.73 -10.93 11.32
CA ASP A 134 42.00 -10.58 12.72
C ASP A 134 40.70 -10.39 13.52
N LEU A 135 39.56 -10.27 12.84
CA LEU A 135 38.29 -9.91 13.42
C LEU A 135 37.40 -11.14 13.71
N ASN A 136 37.92 -12.07 14.51
CA ASN A 136 37.18 -13.27 14.89
C ASN A 136 36.58 -13.13 16.30
N ASP A 137 35.42 -12.47 16.37
CA ASP A 137 34.59 -12.37 17.58
C ASP A 137 33.28 -13.15 17.40
N PRO A 138 33.00 -14.17 18.24
CA PRO A 138 31.74 -14.90 18.21
C PRO A 138 30.50 -14.00 18.37
N GLU A 139 30.58 -12.94 19.19
CA GLU A 139 29.47 -12.00 19.41
C GLU A 139 29.20 -11.18 18.14
N LEU A 140 30.25 -10.72 17.46
CA LEU A 140 30.14 -10.02 16.18
C LEU A 140 29.55 -10.93 15.09
N THR A 141 29.96 -12.20 15.06
CA THR A 141 29.44 -13.18 14.10
C THR A 141 27.93 -13.39 14.31
N GLU A 142 27.51 -13.58 15.55
CA GLU A 142 26.10 -13.81 15.91
C GLU A 142 25.22 -12.61 15.53
N ILE A 143 25.63 -11.38 15.89
CA ILE A 143 24.85 -10.19 15.54
C ILE A 143 24.81 -9.94 14.03
N SER A 144 25.89 -10.26 13.31
CA SER A 144 25.96 -10.11 11.85
C SER A 144 24.98 -11.06 11.16
N GLU A 145 24.92 -12.32 11.61
CA GLU A 145 23.95 -13.30 11.11
C GLU A 145 22.49 -12.90 11.41
N ASP A 146 22.20 -12.43 12.64
CA ASP A 146 20.85 -11.95 13.01
C ASP A 146 20.44 -10.71 12.21
N LEU A 147 21.36 -9.75 12.05
CA LEU A 147 21.12 -8.54 11.26
C LEU A 147 20.91 -8.89 9.79
N ASN A 148 21.78 -9.68 9.18
CA ASN A 148 21.63 -10.12 7.78
C ASN A 148 20.31 -10.87 7.55
N THR A 149 19.92 -11.72 8.51
CA THR A 149 18.62 -12.41 8.49
C THR A 149 17.46 -11.42 8.54
N THR A 150 17.54 -10.42 9.42
CA THR A 150 16.50 -9.39 9.58
C THR A 150 16.39 -8.52 8.33
N LEU A 151 17.51 -8.09 7.75
CA LEU A 151 17.58 -7.34 6.49
C LEU A 151 16.90 -8.12 5.34
N THR A 152 17.25 -9.40 5.18
CA THR A 152 16.64 -10.29 4.17
C THR A 152 15.13 -10.45 4.37
N LEU A 153 14.68 -10.60 5.63
CA LEU A 153 13.25 -10.68 5.97
C LEU A 153 12.50 -9.39 5.63
N LEU A 154 13.11 -8.23 5.91
CA LEU A 154 12.53 -6.93 5.59
C LEU A 154 12.51 -6.68 4.08
N GLU A 155 13.54 -7.07 3.33
CA GLU A 155 13.54 -7.01 1.87
C GLU A 155 12.37 -7.82 1.28
N THR A 156 12.23 -9.07 1.72
CA THR A 156 11.14 -9.96 1.30
C THR A 156 9.76 -9.38 1.68
N ALA A 157 9.65 -8.79 2.88
CA ALA A 157 8.43 -8.13 3.33
C ALA A 157 8.08 -6.90 2.47
N SER A 158 9.08 -6.11 2.08
CA SER A 158 8.95 -4.94 1.22
C SER A 158 8.47 -5.29 -0.18
N GLN A 159 9.03 -6.34 -0.80
CA GLN A 159 8.55 -6.88 -2.08
C GLN A 159 7.08 -7.36 -1.97
N SER A 160 6.74 -8.03 -0.88
CA SER A 160 5.36 -8.46 -0.60
C SER A 160 4.42 -7.26 -0.44
N TYR A 161 4.85 -6.19 0.23
CA TYR A 161 4.08 -4.96 0.34
C TYR A 161 3.84 -4.30 -1.02
N ASN A 162 4.87 -4.19 -1.87
CA ASN A 162 4.75 -3.68 -3.23
C ASN A 162 3.67 -4.45 -4.03
N HIS A 163 3.66 -5.78 -3.94
CA HIS A 163 2.61 -6.59 -4.61
C HIS A 163 1.20 -6.32 -4.07
N ALA A 164 1.07 -6.01 -2.78
CA ALA A 164 -0.22 -5.64 -2.20
C ALA A 164 -0.68 -4.26 -2.67
N VAL A 165 0.25 -3.30 -2.75
CA VAL A 165 0.01 -1.96 -3.30
C VAL A 165 -0.39 -2.04 -4.76
N GLU A 166 0.31 -2.81 -5.59
CA GLU A 166 -0.01 -2.99 -7.01
C GLU A 166 -1.45 -3.51 -7.18
N LYS A 167 -1.83 -4.55 -6.43
CA LYS A 167 -3.18 -5.11 -6.44
C LYS A 167 -4.24 -4.11 -5.98
N TYR A 168 -3.94 -3.33 -4.94
CA TYR A 168 -4.81 -2.28 -4.45
C TYR A 168 -4.99 -1.19 -5.51
N ASN A 169 -3.91 -0.64 -6.05
CA ASN A 169 -3.93 0.39 -7.10
C ASN A 169 -4.72 -0.08 -8.32
N LYS A 170 -4.47 -1.31 -8.79
CA LYS A 170 -5.23 -1.92 -9.89
C LYS A 170 -6.73 -2.00 -9.56
N SER A 171 -7.10 -2.33 -8.33
CA SER A 171 -8.50 -2.41 -7.91
C SER A 171 -9.22 -1.05 -7.98
N LEU A 172 -8.51 0.07 -7.89
CA LEU A 172 -9.09 1.41 -8.04
C LEU A 172 -9.47 1.73 -9.49
N THR A 173 -8.93 1.01 -10.48
CA THR A 173 -9.12 1.31 -11.91
C THR A 173 -10.22 0.48 -12.58
N VAL A 174 -10.61 -0.65 -12.00
CA VAL A 174 -11.56 -1.61 -12.59
C VAL A 174 -13.00 -1.33 -12.16
N ILE A 175 -14.00 -1.62 -13.00
CA ILE A 175 -15.43 -1.52 -12.64
C ILE A 175 -15.85 -2.83 -11.93
N PRO A 176 -16.66 -2.79 -10.85
CA PRO A 176 -17.39 -1.64 -10.29
C PRO A 176 -16.61 -0.78 -9.29
N THR A 177 -15.44 -1.24 -8.86
CA THR A 177 -14.68 -0.66 -7.76
C THR A 177 -14.19 0.76 -8.02
N LYS A 178 -13.95 1.14 -9.27
CA LYS A 178 -13.59 2.51 -9.69
C LYS A 178 -14.61 3.56 -9.24
N TYR A 179 -15.91 3.26 -9.34
CA TYR A 179 -16.95 4.21 -8.93
C TYR A 179 -16.98 4.38 -7.41
N VAL A 180 -16.87 3.26 -6.70
CA VAL A 180 -16.78 3.25 -5.23
C VAL A 180 -15.53 4.01 -4.78
N ALA A 181 -14.39 3.77 -5.43
CA ALA A 181 -13.12 4.44 -5.17
C ALA A 181 -13.25 5.97 -5.30
N ASN A 182 -13.83 6.45 -6.40
CA ASN A 182 -13.99 7.88 -6.65
C ASN A 182 -14.91 8.57 -5.65
N VAL A 183 -16.01 7.93 -5.24
CA VAL A 183 -16.94 8.53 -4.27
C VAL A 183 -16.37 8.53 -2.85
N HIS A 184 -15.68 7.46 -2.46
CA HIS A 184 -15.07 7.33 -1.14
C HIS A 184 -13.63 7.86 -1.08
N GLN A 185 -13.13 8.50 -2.15
CA GLN A 185 -11.81 9.13 -2.21
C GLN A 185 -10.64 8.15 -1.88
N PHE A 186 -10.76 6.89 -2.31
CA PHE A 186 -9.64 5.95 -2.21
C PHE A 186 -8.54 6.37 -3.19
N LYS A 187 -7.35 6.68 -2.66
CA LYS A 187 -6.21 7.17 -3.44
C LYS A 187 -5.21 6.06 -3.71
N PRO A 188 -4.53 6.07 -4.87
CA PRO A 188 -3.42 5.16 -5.13
C PRO A 188 -2.32 5.36 -4.09
N GLN A 189 -1.62 4.28 -3.79
CA GLN A 189 -0.46 4.27 -2.90
C GLN A 189 0.81 4.08 -3.74
N LEU A 190 1.92 4.62 -3.27
CA LEU A 190 3.18 4.59 -4.00
C LEU A 190 3.92 3.27 -3.80
N MET A 191 4.56 2.76 -4.85
CA MET A 191 5.44 1.58 -4.77
C MET A 191 6.89 1.98 -4.49
N LEU A 192 7.70 1.07 -3.93
CA LEU A 192 9.12 1.31 -3.66
C LEU A 192 9.91 1.74 -4.91
N ASP A 193 9.75 1.04 -6.04
CA ASP A 193 10.48 1.37 -7.27
C ASP A 193 10.12 2.77 -7.81
N GLU A 194 8.91 3.26 -7.49
CA GLU A 194 8.46 4.60 -7.85
C GLU A 194 9.08 5.68 -6.93
N THR A 195 9.45 5.34 -5.69
CA THR A 195 10.09 6.29 -4.75
C THR A 195 11.53 6.55 -5.13
N VAL A 196 12.28 5.50 -5.48
CA VAL A 196 13.65 5.61 -6.01
C VAL A 196 13.68 6.56 -7.21
N HIS A 197 12.72 6.43 -8.13
CA HIS A 197 12.64 7.31 -9.30
C HIS A 197 12.27 8.75 -8.94
N ARG A 198 11.33 8.95 -8.00
CA ARG A 198 10.96 10.29 -7.49
C ARG A 198 12.15 10.99 -6.85
N LEU A 199 12.88 10.30 -5.97
CA LEU A 199 14.01 10.87 -5.23
C LEU A 199 15.20 11.17 -6.15
N SER A 200 15.51 10.27 -7.09
CA SER A 200 16.50 10.53 -8.16
C SER A 200 16.11 11.72 -9.04
N SER A 201 14.83 11.94 -9.30
CA SER A 201 14.36 13.09 -10.08
C SER A 201 14.40 14.41 -9.30
N SER A 202 14.28 14.37 -7.96
CA SER A 202 14.34 15.56 -7.11
C SER A 202 15.77 16.08 -6.91
N ASP A 203 16.78 15.22 -6.90
CA ASP A 203 18.21 15.61 -6.86
C ASP A 203 18.67 16.35 -8.12
N HIS A 204 17.90 16.30 -9.22
CA HIS A 204 18.14 17.06 -10.45
C HIS A 204 17.29 18.34 -10.56
N ALA A 205 16.47 18.64 -9.55
CA ALA A 205 15.58 19.79 -9.53
C ALA A 205 16.10 20.98 -8.68
N ILE A 206 17.36 20.95 -8.24
CA ILE A 206 18.06 22.04 -7.55
C ILE A 206 19.24 22.54 -8.38
#